data_AF-K7TT88-F1
#
_entry.id   AF-K7TT88-F1
#
_cell.length_a   1.000
_cell.length_b   1.000
_cell.length_c   1.000
_cell.angle_alpha   90.00
_cell.angle_beta   90.00
_cell.angle_gamma   90.00
#
_symmetry.space_group_name_H-M   'P 1'
#
loop_
_entity.id
_entity.type
_entity.pdbx_description
1 polymer ?
#
loop_
_entity_poly.entity_id
_entity_poly.type
_entity_poly.pdbx_seq_one_letter_code
_entity_poly.pdbx_strand_id
1 'polypeptide(L)'
;MDLGGGMSLKGIPNNVEVGFLTLLESLNLCKVGQYLKCPKWPIWVVGSESHYTVLFALNPNVQEENELEERESKIRRAFDAQDQSGGGGFISVEGFQQVLRDTDINFPSDKLEDLCNAGIIVWSEFWQALLQLDKRAGGMKDPTGLMGKKQFTIFHFNGIAKSVLNGNASAGGSCPIQRPRLCKLNVTVPPRWTQDEYLADVVSASTSSSKDDSILSLAPPGQTNQHAPLVDCIRTRWPRAVCSWVGDVPSIV
;
A
#
# COMPACT_ATOMS: atom_id res chain seq x y z
N MET A 1 8.80 -14.15 22.70
CA MET A 1 8.01 -14.06 23.95
C MET A 1 8.49 -15.17 24.86
N ASP A 2 8.91 -14.85 26.08
CA ASP A 2 9.25 -15.86 27.09
C ASP A 2 7.97 -16.30 27.80
N LEU A 3 7.70 -17.60 27.84
CA LEU A 3 6.55 -18.19 28.52
C LEU A 3 6.92 -18.71 29.92
N GLY A 4 8.19 -18.59 30.33
CA GLY A 4 8.73 -19.20 31.53
C GLY A 4 9.15 -20.65 31.30
N GLY A 5 9.81 -21.25 32.30
CA GLY A 5 10.26 -22.65 32.25
C GLY A 5 11.27 -22.96 31.14
N GLY A 6 11.94 -21.95 30.59
CA GLY A 6 12.85 -22.08 29.45
C GLY A 6 12.16 -22.15 28.08
N MET A 7 10.84 -21.96 28.01
CA MET A 7 10.08 -21.97 26.76
C MET A 7 9.96 -20.56 26.20
N SER A 8 10.39 -20.37 24.95
CA SER A 8 10.22 -19.10 24.24
C SER A 8 9.54 -19.31 22.89
N LEU A 9 8.53 -18.50 22.59
CA LEU A 9 7.94 -18.41 21.26
C LEU A 9 8.80 -17.48 20.41
N LYS A 10 9.39 -18.05 19.35
CA LYS A 10 10.28 -17.35 18.40
C LYS A 10 9.61 -17.01 17.06
N GLY A 11 8.37 -17.43 16.85
CA GLY A 11 7.68 -17.29 15.57
C GLY A 11 8.28 -18.20 14.50
N ILE A 12 8.01 -17.87 13.23
CA ILE A 12 8.54 -18.61 12.07
C ILE A 12 9.99 -18.17 11.81
N PRO A 13 10.97 -19.09 11.74
CA PRO A 13 12.39 -18.72 11.73
C PRO A 13 12.94 -18.34 10.35
N ASN A 14 12.24 -18.68 9.27
CA ASN A 14 12.73 -18.54 7.91
C ASN A 14 11.60 -18.26 6.90
N ASN A 15 11.99 -17.94 5.66
CA ASN A 15 11.06 -17.71 4.56
C ASN A 15 10.18 -18.95 4.31
N VAL A 16 8.90 -18.71 4.00
CA VAL A 16 7.92 -19.76 3.69
C VAL A 16 7.52 -19.72 2.23
N GLU A 17 6.97 -20.82 1.71
CA GLU A 17 6.45 -20.86 0.35
C GLU A 17 5.08 -20.20 0.20
N VAL A 18 4.21 -20.40 1.19
CA VAL A 18 2.86 -19.84 1.26
C VAL A 18 2.74 -19.02 2.53
N GLY A 19 2.22 -17.81 2.38
CA GLY A 19 2.11 -16.84 3.46
C GLY A 19 0.85 -17.03 4.30
N PHE A 20 0.76 -16.22 5.34
CA PHE A 20 -0.41 -16.17 6.21
C PHE A 20 -0.76 -14.71 6.52
N LEU A 21 -2.05 -14.40 6.46
CA LEU A 21 -2.63 -13.14 6.94
C LEU A 21 -3.85 -13.49 7.80
N THR A 22 -4.23 -12.61 8.72
CA THR A 22 -5.40 -12.87 9.55
C THR A 22 -6.09 -11.59 9.97
N LEU A 23 -7.42 -11.67 10.10
CA LEU A 23 -8.23 -10.59 10.63
C LEU A 23 -7.83 -10.24 12.06
N LEU A 24 -7.39 -11.22 12.85
CA LEU A 24 -6.96 -11.02 14.24
C LEU A 24 -5.79 -10.04 14.36
N GLU A 25 -4.93 -9.95 13.35
CA GLU A 25 -3.83 -8.99 13.34
C GLU A 25 -4.34 -7.56 13.16
N SER A 26 -5.33 -7.35 12.29
CA SER A 26 -5.95 -6.03 12.10
C SER A 26 -6.66 -5.55 13.38
N LEU A 27 -7.12 -6.48 14.20
CA LEU A 27 -7.74 -6.24 15.51
C LEU A 27 -6.71 -6.12 16.65
N ASN A 28 -5.40 -6.19 16.35
CA ASN A 28 -4.30 -6.18 17.31
C ASN A 28 -4.34 -7.34 18.34
N LEU A 29 -5.01 -8.44 18.01
CA LEU A 29 -5.13 -9.63 18.86
C LEU A 29 -4.00 -10.64 18.62
N CYS A 30 -3.31 -10.54 17.48
CA CYS A 30 -2.09 -11.29 17.22
C CYS A 30 -1.13 -10.47 16.34
N LYS A 31 0.09 -10.96 16.17
CA LYS A 31 1.08 -10.37 15.27
C LYS A 31 1.58 -11.41 14.29
N VAL A 32 1.49 -11.11 13.00
CA VAL A 32 2.03 -11.97 11.95
C VAL A 32 3.43 -11.46 11.57
N GLY A 33 4.41 -12.35 11.62
CA GLY A 33 5.80 -12.02 11.29
C GLY A 33 6.02 -11.78 9.79
N GLN A 34 7.08 -11.05 9.47
CA GLN A 34 7.40 -10.67 8.08
C GLN A 34 7.57 -11.87 7.15
N TYR A 35 8.13 -12.98 7.64
CA TYR A 35 8.30 -14.20 6.87
C TYR A 35 6.97 -14.77 6.34
N LEU A 36 5.88 -14.68 7.11
CA LEU A 36 4.56 -15.11 6.67
C LEU A 36 3.86 -14.07 5.80
N LYS A 37 4.18 -12.78 5.98
CA LYS A 37 3.64 -11.68 5.18
C LYS A 37 4.29 -11.59 3.78
N CYS A 38 5.54 -12.01 3.67
CA CYS A 38 6.33 -12.01 2.43
C CYS A 38 6.78 -13.42 2.06
N PRO A 39 5.84 -14.32 1.72
CA PRO A 39 6.17 -15.66 1.23
C PRO A 39 6.95 -15.63 -0.10
N LYS A 40 7.57 -16.76 -0.45
CA LYS A 40 8.21 -16.94 -1.76
C LYS A 40 7.23 -16.79 -2.91
N TRP A 41 6.05 -17.41 -2.81
CA TRP A 41 4.99 -17.30 -3.81
C TRP A 41 3.93 -16.31 -3.32
N PRO A 42 3.35 -15.48 -4.20
CA PRO A 42 2.33 -14.49 -3.82
C PRO A 42 0.98 -15.17 -3.54
N ILE A 43 0.95 -16.05 -2.54
CA ILE A 43 -0.17 -16.87 -2.10
C ILE A 43 -0.20 -16.77 -0.57
N TRP A 44 -1.34 -16.43 -0.01
CA TRP A 44 -1.56 -16.30 1.42
C TRP A 44 -2.81 -17.06 1.81
N VAL A 45 -2.72 -17.85 2.88
CA VAL A 45 -3.90 -18.29 3.61
C VAL A 45 -4.36 -17.12 4.47
N VAL A 46 -5.64 -16.76 4.36
CA VAL A 46 -6.27 -15.69 5.14
C VAL A 46 -7.19 -16.33 6.17
N GLY A 47 -6.85 -16.22 7.46
CA GLY A 47 -7.66 -16.74 8.56
C GLY A 47 -8.58 -15.69 9.17
N SER A 48 -9.86 -16.03 9.29
CA SER A 48 -10.83 -15.35 10.17
C SER A 48 -11.10 -16.19 11.43
N GLU A 49 -12.08 -15.80 12.23
CA GLU A 49 -12.53 -16.57 13.40
C GLU A 49 -13.12 -17.94 13.01
N SER A 50 -13.87 -18.00 11.92
CA SER A 50 -14.66 -19.18 11.54
C SER A 50 -14.16 -19.90 10.30
N HIS A 51 -13.38 -19.23 9.43
CA HIS A 51 -13.12 -19.73 8.09
C HIS A 51 -11.74 -19.34 7.56
N TYR A 52 -11.16 -20.23 6.76
CA TYR A 52 -9.90 -19.98 6.06
C TYR A 52 -10.17 -19.80 4.56
N THR A 53 -9.55 -18.78 3.99
CA THR A 53 -9.65 -18.47 2.56
C THR A 53 -8.26 -18.29 1.96
N VAL A 54 -8.16 -18.19 0.64
CA VAL A 54 -6.89 -18.01 -0.07
C VAL A 54 -6.89 -16.67 -0.79
N LEU A 55 -5.83 -15.91 -0.61
CA LEU A 55 -5.52 -14.72 -1.39
C LEU A 55 -4.29 -15.03 -2.25
N PHE A 56 -4.29 -14.66 -3.52
CA PHE A 56 -3.12 -14.85 -4.37
C PHE A 56 -3.00 -13.80 -5.48
N ALA A 57 -1.79 -13.59 -5.98
CA ALA A 57 -1.53 -12.79 -7.17
C ALA A 57 -0.92 -13.68 -8.26
N LEU A 58 -1.08 -13.27 -9.52
CA LEU A 58 -0.47 -14.00 -10.65
C LEU A 58 0.99 -13.60 -10.89
N ASN A 59 1.39 -12.42 -10.42
CA ASN A 59 2.74 -11.90 -10.60
C ASN A 59 3.42 -11.76 -9.22
N PRO A 60 4.62 -12.35 -9.00
CA PRO A 60 5.34 -12.23 -7.74
C PRO A 60 5.77 -10.78 -7.40
N ASN A 61 5.86 -9.89 -8.38
CA ASN A 61 6.32 -8.50 -8.20
C ASN A 61 5.42 -7.69 -7.24
N VAL A 62 4.19 -8.15 -6.95
CA VAL A 62 3.34 -7.54 -5.92
C VAL A 62 4.03 -7.49 -4.55
N GLN A 63 4.95 -8.42 -4.30
CA GLN A 63 5.69 -8.57 -3.05
C GLN A 63 6.92 -7.68 -2.94
N GLU A 64 7.42 -7.11 -4.05
CA GLU A 64 8.62 -6.27 -4.08
C GLU A 64 8.50 -5.09 -3.09
N GLU A 65 9.59 -4.70 -2.45
CA GLU A 65 9.57 -3.52 -1.60
C GLU A 65 9.59 -2.26 -2.44
N ASN A 66 9.01 -1.19 -1.91
CA ASN A 66 8.97 0.09 -2.60
C ASN A 66 10.31 0.80 -2.37
N GLU A 67 11.29 0.59 -3.25
CA GLU A 67 12.61 1.24 -3.18
C GLU A 67 12.50 2.76 -3.02
N LEU A 68 11.46 3.37 -3.62
CA LEU A 68 11.22 4.80 -3.49
C LEU A 68 10.80 5.20 -2.06
N GLU A 69 10.06 4.37 -1.33
CA GLU A 69 9.77 4.59 0.10
C GLU A 69 11.00 4.44 0.96
N GLU A 70 11.83 3.43 0.73
CA GLU A 70 13.06 3.26 1.50
C GLU A 70 14.00 4.45 1.29
N ARG A 71 14.16 4.88 0.02
CA ARG A 71 14.97 6.03 -0.35
C ARG A 71 14.42 7.32 0.25
N GLU A 72 13.12 7.57 0.14
CA GLU A 72 12.46 8.72 0.77
C GLU A 72 12.72 8.73 2.28
N SER A 73 12.48 7.61 2.95
CA SER A 73 12.66 7.51 4.41
C SER A 73 14.10 7.73 4.83
N LYS A 74 15.08 7.30 4.01
CA LYS A 74 16.51 7.59 4.26
C LYS A 74 16.80 9.08 4.12
N ILE A 75 16.29 9.73 3.08
CA ILE A 75 16.48 11.17 2.84
C ILE A 75 15.81 11.99 3.93
N ARG A 76 14.57 11.65 4.26
CA ARG A 76 13.79 12.29 5.32
C ARG A 76 14.49 12.19 6.66
N ARG A 77 15.00 11.01 7.02
CA ARG A 77 15.78 10.82 8.26
C ARG A 77 17.06 11.67 8.28
N ALA A 78 17.78 11.73 7.16
CA ALA A 78 18.98 12.56 7.05
C ALA A 78 18.64 14.06 7.21
N PHE A 79 17.54 14.50 6.60
CA PHE A 79 17.05 15.87 6.73
C PHE A 79 16.63 16.19 8.18
N ASP A 80 15.80 15.34 8.79
CA ASP A 80 15.35 15.52 10.18
C ASP A 80 16.53 15.49 11.18
N ALA A 81 17.60 14.75 10.88
CA ALA A 81 18.81 14.76 11.71
C ALA A 81 19.57 16.10 11.68
N GLN A 82 19.35 16.92 10.65
CA GLN A 82 19.90 18.27 10.52
C GLN A 82 18.88 19.36 10.91
N ASP A 83 17.61 19.00 11.16
CA ASP A 83 16.55 19.93 11.58
C ASP A 83 16.69 20.29 13.07
N GLN A 84 17.32 21.43 13.32
CA GLN A 84 17.45 22.01 14.66
C GLN A 84 16.19 22.76 15.12
N SER A 85 15.19 22.89 14.26
CA SER A 85 13.96 23.66 14.49
C SER A 85 12.93 22.89 15.32
N GLY A 86 13.19 21.61 15.61
CA GLY A 86 12.27 20.75 16.37
C GLY A 86 11.06 20.27 15.56
N GLY A 87 11.22 20.08 14.24
CA GLY A 87 10.15 19.68 13.33
C GLY A 87 9.57 20.82 12.51
N GLY A 88 10.30 21.94 12.37
CA GLY A 88 9.93 23.06 11.52
C GLY A 88 9.98 22.72 10.02
N GLY A 89 10.68 21.64 9.64
CA GLY A 89 10.77 21.19 8.25
C GLY A 89 11.71 22.04 7.41
N PHE A 90 12.71 22.68 8.03
CA PHE A 90 13.76 23.43 7.35
C PHE A 90 15.12 23.24 8.02
N ILE A 91 16.19 23.33 7.22
CA ILE A 91 17.58 23.17 7.68
C ILE A 91 18.46 24.30 7.15
N SER A 92 19.61 24.50 7.77
CA SER A 92 20.63 25.44 7.26
C SER A 92 21.29 24.91 5.99
N VAL A 93 21.95 25.80 5.23
CA VAL A 93 22.74 25.40 4.04
C VAL A 93 23.85 24.41 4.40
N GLU A 94 24.47 24.55 5.58
CA GLU A 94 25.47 23.61 6.08
C GLU A 94 24.87 22.22 6.33
N GLY A 95 23.71 22.16 7.01
CA GLY A 95 22.97 20.93 7.21
C GLY A 95 22.57 20.29 5.89
N PHE A 96 22.15 21.08 4.90
CA PHE A 96 21.80 20.58 3.59
C PHE A 96 22.96 19.91 2.86
N GLN A 97 24.16 20.49 2.91
CA GLN A 97 25.37 19.85 2.38
C GLN A 97 25.65 18.50 3.07
N GLN A 98 25.39 18.40 4.37
CA GLN A 98 25.50 17.12 5.09
C GLN A 98 24.47 16.10 4.59
N VAL A 99 23.21 16.50 4.41
CA VAL A 99 22.16 15.63 3.85
C VAL A 99 22.55 15.10 2.48
N LEU A 100 23.04 15.96 1.57
CA LEU A 100 23.47 15.55 0.23
C LEU A 100 24.58 14.50 0.27
N ARG A 101 25.54 14.64 1.20
CA ARG A 101 26.62 13.66 1.41
C ARG A 101 26.10 12.34 1.97
N ASP A 102 25.25 12.38 3.00
CA ASP A 102 24.74 11.17 3.68
C ASP A 102 23.78 10.35 2.80
N THR A 103 23.15 11.03 1.84
CA THR A 103 22.17 10.43 0.94
C THR A 103 22.73 10.15 -0.46
N ASP A 104 23.97 10.57 -0.76
CA ASP A 104 24.58 10.45 -2.09
C ASP A 104 23.69 11.08 -3.17
N ILE A 105 23.43 12.38 -3.02
CA ILE A 105 22.60 13.18 -3.93
C ILE A 105 23.43 14.30 -4.52
N ASN A 106 23.43 14.39 -5.85
CA ASN A 106 24.24 15.33 -6.60
C ASN A 106 23.33 16.23 -7.46
N PHE A 107 23.12 17.47 -7.01
CA PHE A 107 22.40 18.47 -7.80
C PHE A 107 23.31 19.12 -8.84
N PRO A 108 22.79 19.48 -10.04
CA PRO A 108 23.49 20.41 -10.92
C PRO A 108 23.62 21.78 -10.24
N SER A 109 24.67 22.53 -10.62
CA SER A 109 25.00 23.85 -10.05
C SER A 109 23.80 24.77 -9.95
N ASP A 110 23.02 24.87 -11.03
CA ASP A 110 21.92 25.83 -11.15
C ASP A 110 20.82 25.54 -10.10
N LYS A 111 20.45 24.27 -9.93
CA LYS A 111 19.45 23.87 -8.92
C LYS A 111 19.97 23.97 -7.50
N LEU A 112 21.27 23.77 -7.30
CA LEU A 112 21.91 23.91 -6.00
C LEU A 112 21.89 25.37 -5.56
N GLU A 113 22.20 26.30 -6.46
CA GLU A 113 22.13 27.75 -6.22
C GLU A 113 20.70 28.18 -5.89
N ASP A 114 19.71 27.74 -6.67
CA ASP A 114 18.29 28.06 -6.43
C ASP A 114 17.83 27.67 -5.02
N LEU A 115 18.16 26.45 -4.58
CA LEU A 115 17.82 25.98 -3.23
C LEU A 115 18.57 26.78 -2.15
N CYS A 116 19.85 27.09 -2.36
CA CYS A 116 20.67 27.78 -1.37
C CYS A 116 20.37 29.29 -1.26
N ASN A 117 19.75 29.90 -2.28
CA ASN A 117 19.51 31.34 -2.34
C ASN A 117 18.70 31.89 -1.16
N ALA A 118 17.78 31.11 -0.60
CA ALA A 118 16.98 31.51 0.56
C ALA A 118 17.78 31.52 1.88
N GLY A 119 18.98 30.93 1.91
CA GLY A 119 19.79 30.74 3.12
C GLY A 119 19.27 29.68 4.09
N ILE A 120 18.07 29.16 3.84
CA ILE A 120 17.44 28.03 4.53
C ILE A 120 16.85 27.09 3.49
N ILE A 121 16.88 25.79 3.76
CA ILE A 121 16.35 24.78 2.85
C ILE A 121 15.08 24.21 3.45
N VAL A 122 13.94 24.43 2.81
CA VAL A 122 12.65 23.90 3.25
C VAL A 122 12.43 22.51 2.65
N TRP A 123 11.93 21.56 3.44
CA TRP A 123 11.70 20.18 3.01
C TRP A 123 10.84 20.09 1.75
N SER A 124 9.76 20.88 1.65
CA SER A 124 8.86 20.87 0.49
C SER A 124 9.59 21.24 -0.80
N GLU A 125 10.44 22.26 -0.77
CA GLU A 125 11.23 22.73 -1.91
C GLU A 125 12.31 21.73 -2.29
N PHE A 126 13.03 21.21 -1.29
CA PHE A 126 14.04 20.17 -1.50
C PHE A 126 13.42 18.90 -2.09
N TRP A 127 12.29 18.45 -1.56
CA TRP A 127 11.56 17.30 -2.07
C TRP A 127 11.14 17.53 -3.52
N GLN A 128 10.55 18.69 -3.85
CA GLN A 128 10.21 19.04 -5.23
C GLN A 128 11.42 19.01 -6.17
N ALA A 129 12.58 19.48 -5.72
CA ALA A 129 13.81 19.40 -6.49
C ALA A 129 14.26 17.94 -6.74
N LEU A 130 14.14 17.07 -5.73
CA LEU A 130 14.43 15.63 -5.86
C LEU A 130 13.51 14.92 -6.84
N LEU A 131 12.22 15.27 -6.86
CA LEU A 131 11.25 14.68 -7.80
C LEU A 131 11.59 14.99 -9.27
N GLN A 132 12.37 16.03 -9.51
CA GLN A 132 12.84 16.42 -10.84
C GLN A 132 14.26 15.93 -11.16
N LEU A 133 14.96 15.32 -10.20
CA LEU A 133 16.33 14.86 -10.34
C LEU A 133 16.36 13.37 -10.73
N ASP A 134 17.18 13.02 -11.72
CA ASP A 134 17.29 11.62 -12.18
C ASP A 134 17.84 10.69 -11.09
N LYS A 135 17.37 9.44 -11.09
CA LYS A 135 17.81 8.40 -10.13
C LYS A 135 19.33 8.19 -10.08
N ARG A 136 20.01 8.38 -11.21
CA ARG A 136 21.49 8.26 -11.31
C ARG A 136 22.23 9.33 -10.51
N ALA A 137 21.62 10.49 -10.32
CA ALA A 137 22.15 11.59 -9.51
C ALA A 137 21.63 11.53 -8.07
N GLY A 138 21.02 10.40 -7.67
CA GLY A 138 20.42 10.21 -6.35
C GLY A 138 19.01 10.78 -6.20
N GLY A 139 18.42 11.27 -7.29
CA GLY A 139 17.08 11.84 -7.30
C GLY A 139 15.94 10.83 -7.31
N MET A 140 14.72 11.35 -7.24
CA MET A 140 13.47 10.58 -7.07
C MET A 140 12.57 10.63 -8.31
N LYS A 141 13.07 11.13 -9.44
CA LYS A 141 12.31 11.21 -10.69
C LYS A 141 11.91 9.81 -11.16
N ASP A 142 10.61 9.59 -11.19
CA ASP A 142 9.99 8.36 -11.65
C ASP A 142 9.34 8.57 -13.02
N PRO A 143 9.88 7.99 -14.11
CA PRO A 143 9.31 8.16 -15.44
C PRO A 143 7.93 7.51 -15.60
N THR A 144 7.54 6.60 -14.70
CA THR A 144 6.20 5.98 -14.74
C THR A 144 5.10 6.94 -14.27
N GLY A 145 5.48 8.02 -13.57
CA GLY A 145 4.54 8.96 -12.94
C GLY A 145 3.76 8.38 -11.75
N LEU A 146 4.01 7.12 -11.37
CA LEU A 146 3.36 6.50 -10.22
C LEU A 146 3.99 6.95 -8.91
N MET A 147 5.22 7.44 -8.93
CA MET A 147 5.93 7.93 -7.74
C MET A 147 5.94 6.88 -6.62
N GLY A 148 6.20 5.62 -6.97
CA GLY A 148 6.18 4.51 -6.01
C GLY A 148 4.78 4.04 -5.60
N LYS A 149 3.70 4.64 -6.11
CA LYS A 149 2.34 4.09 -5.93
C LYS A 149 2.30 2.69 -6.52
N LYS A 150 2.06 1.68 -5.67
CA LYS A 150 1.91 0.30 -6.15
C LYS A 150 0.46 0.08 -6.57
N GLN A 151 0.27 -0.43 -7.77
CA GLN A 151 -1.04 -0.87 -8.24
C GLN A 151 -0.92 -2.29 -8.79
N PHE A 152 -1.77 -3.18 -8.29
CA PHE A 152 -1.75 -4.58 -8.71
C PHE A 152 -3.11 -5.24 -8.50
N THR A 153 -3.28 -6.41 -9.11
CA THR A 153 -4.45 -7.25 -8.94
C THR A 153 -4.12 -8.45 -8.06
N ILE A 154 -5.01 -8.76 -7.13
CA ILE A 154 -5.03 -10.01 -6.38
C ILE A 154 -6.39 -10.70 -6.53
N PHE A 155 -6.41 -11.98 -6.22
CA PHE A 155 -7.57 -12.85 -6.31
C PHE A 155 -7.84 -13.45 -4.95
N HIS A 156 -9.12 -13.52 -4.60
CA HIS A 156 -9.59 -14.11 -3.37
C HIS A 156 -10.48 -15.31 -3.68
N PHE A 157 -10.11 -16.46 -3.14
CA PHE A 157 -10.84 -17.71 -3.24
C PHE A 157 -11.32 -18.11 -1.85
N ASN A 158 -12.63 -18.18 -1.67
CA ASN A 158 -13.21 -18.45 -0.35
C ASN A 158 -13.68 -19.89 -0.15
N GLY A 159 -13.64 -20.76 -1.17
CA GLY A 159 -14.08 -22.16 -1.07
C GLY A 159 -15.57 -22.39 -0.82
N ILE A 160 -16.35 -21.37 -0.46
CA ILE A 160 -17.80 -21.47 -0.22
C ILE A 160 -18.51 -21.52 -1.56
N ALA A 161 -19.11 -22.67 -1.87
CA ALA A 161 -19.87 -22.86 -3.08
C ALA A 161 -21.27 -22.23 -2.92
N LYS A 162 -21.56 -21.16 -3.69
CA LYS A 162 -22.92 -20.59 -3.78
C LYS A 162 -23.62 -21.13 -5.02
N SER A 163 -24.91 -21.44 -4.86
CA SER A 163 -25.82 -21.70 -5.98
C SER A 163 -25.87 -20.46 -6.88
N VAL A 164 -25.46 -20.61 -8.14
CA VAL A 164 -25.77 -19.62 -9.18
C VAL A 164 -27.07 -20.05 -9.86
N LEU A 165 -28.12 -19.24 -9.72
CA LEU A 165 -29.30 -19.37 -10.56
C LEU A 165 -28.87 -19.08 -11.99
N ASN A 166 -28.70 -20.13 -12.78
CA ASN A 166 -28.53 -19.99 -14.22
C ASN A 166 -29.76 -19.22 -14.73
N GLY A 167 -29.54 -18.12 -15.47
CA GLY A 167 -30.62 -17.31 -16.07
C GLY A 167 -31.54 -18.07 -17.03
N ASN A 168 -31.31 -19.36 -17.24
CA ASN A 168 -32.16 -20.29 -18.00
C ASN A 168 -32.97 -21.19 -17.05
N ALA A 169 -33.74 -20.61 -16.13
CA ALA A 169 -34.71 -21.37 -15.32
C ALA A 169 -35.98 -21.77 -16.11
N SER A 170 -35.89 -21.90 -17.44
CA SER A 170 -36.94 -22.47 -18.28
C SER A 170 -36.68 -23.97 -18.48
N ALA A 171 -37.54 -24.78 -17.87
CA ALA A 171 -37.73 -26.21 -18.15
C ALA A 171 -36.61 -27.18 -17.70
N GLY A 172 -36.86 -27.89 -16.59
CA GLY A 172 -36.27 -29.20 -16.34
C GLY A 172 -35.17 -29.24 -15.29
N GLY A 173 -35.55 -29.19 -14.01
CA GLY A 173 -34.87 -29.88 -12.89
C GLY A 173 -33.35 -29.74 -12.73
N SER A 174 -32.70 -28.74 -13.33
CA SER A 174 -31.25 -28.63 -13.28
C SER A 174 -30.81 -28.23 -11.88
N CYS A 175 -30.14 -29.14 -11.17
CA CYS A 175 -29.46 -28.84 -9.92
C CYS A 175 -28.65 -27.54 -10.08
N PRO A 176 -28.81 -26.55 -9.20
CA PRO A 176 -28.04 -25.32 -9.30
C PRO A 176 -26.55 -25.66 -9.26
N ILE A 177 -25.81 -25.24 -10.28
CA ILE A 177 -24.36 -25.38 -10.28
C ILE A 177 -23.84 -24.49 -9.15
N GLN A 178 -23.17 -25.08 -8.16
CA GLN A 178 -22.46 -24.32 -7.16
C GLN A 178 -21.02 -24.14 -7.63
N ARG A 179 -20.56 -22.90 -7.76
CA ARG A 179 -19.14 -22.61 -8.04
C ARG A 179 -18.55 -21.87 -6.84
N PRO A 180 -17.35 -22.25 -6.38
CA PRO A 180 -16.60 -21.44 -5.43
C PRO A 180 -16.42 -20.02 -5.96
N ARG A 181 -16.43 -19.05 -5.05
CA ARG A 181 -16.30 -17.64 -5.42
C ARG A 181 -14.84 -17.29 -5.58
N LEU A 182 -14.47 -16.90 -6.80
CA LEU A 182 -13.21 -16.24 -7.09
C LEU A 182 -13.51 -14.75 -7.30
N CYS A 183 -13.05 -13.91 -6.37
CA CYS A 183 -13.17 -12.46 -6.46
C CYS A 183 -11.84 -11.87 -6.96
N LYS A 184 -11.91 -10.94 -7.91
CA LYS A 184 -10.75 -10.17 -8.38
C LYS A 184 -10.76 -8.81 -7.69
N LEU A 185 -9.70 -8.51 -6.94
CA LEU A 185 -9.51 -7.23 -6.28
C LEU A 185 -8.42 -6.44 -6.99
N ASN A 186 -8.69 -5.17 -7.27
CA ASN A 186 -7.66 -4.20 -7.63
C ASN A 186 -7.19 -3.52 -6.35
N VAL A 187 -5.89 -3.55 -6.11
CA VAL A 187 -5.27 -2.97 -4.93
C VAL A 187 -4.39 -1.81 -5.35
N THR A 188 -4.55 -0.70 -4.66
CA THR A 188 -3.73 0.49 -4.80
C THR A 188 -3.13 0.81 -3.45
N VAL A 189 -1.81 0.94 -3.40
CA VAL A 189 -1.05 1.29 -2.20
C VAL A 189 -0.41 2.65 -2.44
N PRO A 190 -0.94 3.71 -1.82
CA PRO A 190 -0.33 5.03 -1.92
C PRO A 190 1.02 5.02 -1.18
N PRO A 191 2.02 5.76 -1.68
CA PRO A 191 3.29 5.93 -0.97
C PRO A 191 3.10 6.49 0.43
N ARG A 192 4.01 6.18 1.36
CA ARG A 192 3.93 6.63 2.76
C ARG A 192 3.87 8.15 2.94
N TRP A 193 4.52 8.91 2.06
CA TRP A 193 4.52 10.37 2.10
C TRP A 193 3.26 11.01 1.50
N THR A 194 2.35 10.23 0.90
CA THR A 194 1.06 10.75 0.43
C THR A 194 0.36 11.40 1.60
N GLN A 195 0.00 12.68 1.52
CA GLN A 195 -0.68 13.35 2.62
C GLN A 195 -2.10 12.81 2.76
N ASP A 196 -2.65 12.83 3.98
CA ASP A 196 -3.96 12.27 4.27
C ASP A 196 -5.11 13.01 3.56
N GLU A 197 -4.95 14.30 3.29
CA GLU A 197 -5.92 15.11 2.52
C GLU A 197 -6.17 14.52 1.12
N TYR A 198 -5.11 14.09 0.43
CA TYR A 198 -5.22 13.41 -0.86
C TYR A 198 -5.80 12.00 -0.76
N LEU A 199 -5.78 11.37 0.41
CA LEU A 199 -6.53 10.13 0.63
C LEU A 199 -8.03 10.40 0.83
N ALA A 200 -8.36 11.49 1.53
CA ALA A 200 -9.72 11.85 1.89
C ALA A 200 -10.57 12.20 0.67
N ASP A 201 -10.00 12.87 -0.35
CA ASP A 201 -10.71 13.18 -1.61
C ASP A 201 -11.22 11.92 -2.34
N VAL A 202 -10.61 10.76 -2.09
CA VAL A 202 -11.07 9.48 -2.64
C VAL A 202 -12.17 8.83 -1.76
N VAL A 203 -12.31 9.25 -0.51
CA VAL A 203 -13.37 8.79 0.42
C VAL A 203 -14.59 9.71 0.35
N SER A 204 -14.44 11.02 0.18
CA SER A 204 -15.56 11.98 0.12
C SER A 204 -16.51 11.76 -1.08
N ALA A 205 -16.03 11.11 -2.15
CA ALA A 205 -16.89 10.64 -3.24
C ALA A 205 -17.92 9.58 -2.80
N SER A 206 -17.76 8.97 -1.60
CA SER A 206 -18.68 7.95 -1.09
C SER A 206 -19.80 8.48 -0.17
N THR A 207 -19.77 9.76 0.25
CA THR A 207 -20.77 10.30 1.19
C THR A 207 -21.57 11.51 0.69
N SER A 208 -21.33 12.01 -0.53
CA SER A 208 -22.10 13.12 -1.10
C SER A 208 -23.11 12.67 -2.18
N SER A 209 -24.08 11.85 -1.79
CA SER A 209 -25.31 11.68 -2.56
C SER A 209 -26.33 12.76 -2.18
N SER A 210 -26.07 14.00 -2.60
CA SER A 210 -27.09 15.06 -2.60
C SER A 210 -26.80 16.03 -3.74
N LYS A 211 -27.68 15.93 -4.74
CA LYS A 211 -28.05 16.86 -5.81
C LYS A 211 -27.29 18.19 -5.94
N ASP A 212 -26.95 18.42 -7.21
CA ASP A 212 -26.81 19.70 -7.92
C ASP A 212 -25.40 20.13 -8.33
N ASP A 213 -25.36 20.62 -9.58
CA ASP A 213 -24.32 21.33 -10.30
C ASP A 213 -23.19 20.57 -11.00
N SER A 214 -23.53 20.18 -12.24
CA SER A 214 -22.94 20.71 -13.48
C SER A 214 -21.46 21.15 -13.49
N ILE A 215 -20.72 20.46 -14.37
CA ILE A 215 -19.42 20.84 -14.97
C ILE A 215 -18.24 20.77 -13.99
N LEU A 216 -17.47 19.66 -14.04
CA LEU A 216 -16.01 19.64 -14.14
C LEU A 216 -15.49 18.18 -14.10
N SER A 217 -14.48 17.91 -14.94
CA SER A 217 -13.57 16.75 -14.87
C SER A 217 -14.14 15.36 -15.18
N LEU A 218 -13.93 14.96 -16.44
CA LEU A 218 -14.05 13.61 -16.97
C LEU A 218 -12.92 12.72 -16.39
N ALA A 219 -12.92 12.47 -15.08
CA ALA A 219 -12.03 11.47 -14.49
C ALA A 219 -12.49 10.08 -14.97
N PRO A 220 -11.59 9.19 -15.42
CA PRO A 220 -11.95 7.84 -15.83
C PRO A 220 -12.66 7.14 -14.66
N PRO A 221 -13.63 6.24 -14.92
CA PRO A 221 -14.61 5.76 -13.96
C PRO A 221 -13.94 5.47 -12.63
N GLY A 222 -14.11 6.39 -11.68
CA GLY A 222 -13.43 6.38 -10.40
C GLY A 222 -13.75 5.05 -9.74
N GLN A 223 -12.76 4.16 -9.63
CA GLN A 223 -12.95 2.94 -8.88
C GLN A 223 -13.19 3.36 -7.45
N THR A 224 -14.44 3.31 -7.02
CA THR A 224 -14.82 3.68 -5.67
C THR A 224 -14.08 2.78 -4.70
N ASN A 225 -13.46 3.40 -3.69
CA ASN A 225 -12.77 2.68 -2.63
C ASN A 225 -13.81 1.83 -1.90
N GLN A 226 -13.63 0.52 -1.90
CA GLN A 226 -14.55 -0.41 -1.24
C GLN A 226 -13.89 -1.01 0.00
N HIS A 227 -14.70 -1.32 1.00
CA HIS A 227 -14.24 -1.90 2.26
C HIS A 227 -14.93 -3.23 2.57
N ALA A 228 -14.15 -4.17 3.10
CA ALA A 228 -14.58 -5.47 3.60
C ALA A 228 -13.53 -5.95 4.62
N PRO A 229 -13.86 -6.89 5.53
CA PRO A 229 -12.88 -7.42 6.49
C PRO A 229 -11.60 -7.97 5.85
N LEU A 230 -11.70 -8.51 4.63
CA LEU A 230 -10.52 -8.94 3.85
C LEU A 230 -9.55 -7.78 3.57
N VAL A 231 -10.06 -6.56 3.35
CA VAL A 231 -9.25 -5.36 3.11
C VAL A 231 -8.40 -5.02 4.34
N ASP A 232 -8.92 -5.25 5.54
CA ASP A 232 -8.15 -5.02 6.77
C ASP A 232 -7.02 -6.02 6.93
N CYS A 233 -7.21 -7.28 6.51
CA CYS A 233 -6.13 -8.26 6.37
C CYS A 233 -5.07 -7.81 5.35
N ILE A 234 -5.51 -7.32 4.17
CA ILE A 234 -4.60 -6.81 3.12
C ILE A 234 -3.76 -5.65 3.66
N ARG A 235 -4.36 -4.75 4.46
CA ARG A 235 -3.68 -3.59 5.06
C ARG A 235 -2.60 -3.96 6.06
N THR A 236 -2.64 -5.15 6.67
CA THR A 236 -1.55 -5.59 7.55
C THR A 236 -0.27 -5.95 6.79
N ARG A 237 -0.38 -6.23 5.48
CA ARG A 237 0.76 -6.43 4.56
C ARG A 237 1.12 -5.18 3.77
N TRP A 238 0.12 -4.46 3.28
CA TRP A 238 0.28 -3.23 2.50
C TRP A 238 -0.42 -2.09 3.23
N PRO A 239 0.28 -1.37 4.12
CA PRO A 239 -0.30 -0.25 4.85
C PRO A 239 -0.95 0.76 3.90
N ARG A 240 -2.09 1.33 4.31
CA ARG A 240 -2.87 2.30 3.52
C ARG A 240 -3.43 1.75 2.19
N ALA A 241 -3.37 0.43 1.97
CA ALA A 241 -3.99 -0.17 0.80
C ALA A 241 -5.47 0.16 0.69
N VAL A 242 -5.86 0.44 -0.55
CA VAL A 242 -7.22 0.71 -0.98
C VAL A 242 -7.59 -0.35 -2.01
N CYS A 243 -8.77 -0.94 -1.85
CA CYS A 243 -9.22 -2.04 -2.69
C CYS A 243 -10.51 -1.67 -3.43
N SER A 244 -10.67 -2.22 -4.62
CA SER A 244 -11.93 -2.21 -5.37
C SER A 244 -12.15 -3.58 -6.00
N TRP A 245 -13.41 -3.97 -6.19
CA TRP A 245 -13.80 -5.18 -6.90
C TRP A 245 -15.11 -4.95 -7.65
N VAL A 246 -15.45 -5.90 -8.53
CA VAL A 246 -16.71 -5.89 -9.28
C VAL A 246 -17.57 -7.05 -8.79
N GLY A 247 -18.84 -6.77 -8.53
CA GLY A 247 -19.79 -7.73 -8.01
C GLY A 247 -19.79 -7.78 -6.48
N ASP A 248 -20.13 -8.94 -5.95
CA ASP A 248 -20.37 -9.09 -4.52
C ASP A 248 -19.12 -8.92 -3.65
N VAL A 249 -19.33 -8.46 -2.41
CA VAL A 249 -18.30 -8.30 -1.38
C VAL A 249 -17.57 -9.62 -1.10
N PRO A 250 -16.22 -9.63 -1.08
CA PRO A 250 -15.45 -10.81 -0.71
C PRO A 250 -15.65 -11.16 0.78
N SER A 251 -16.12 -12.38 1.05
CA SER A 251 -16.36 -12.86 2.42
C SER A 251 -15.23 -13.76 2.90
N ILE A 252 -14.69 -13.47 4.08
CA ILE A 252 -13.78 -14.35 4.83
C ILE A 252 -14.48 -15.05 6.00
N VAL A 253 -15.79 -14.85 6.15
CA VAL A 253 -16.67 -15.52 7.11
C VAL A 253 -17.62 -16.47 6.41
#